data_AF-C0B4L1-F1
#
_entry.id   AF-C0B4L1-F1
#
_cell.length_a   1.000
_cell.length_b   1.000
_cell.length_c   1.000
_cell.angle_alpha   90.00
_cell.angle_beta   90.00
_cell.angle_gamma   90.00
#
_symmetry.space_group_name_H-M   'P 1'
#
loop_
_entity.id
_entity.type
_entity.pdbx_description
1 polymer ?
#
loop_
_entity_poly.entity_id
_entity_poly.type
_entity_poly.pdbx_seq_one_letter_code
_entity_poly.pdbx_strand_id
1 'polypeptide(L)'
;MFYEKIRELIVFTAFLVVALWKFDVVIEVLKSIWKIVFPFALGGAIAFVINVPMSFLEKKMLGKIKENNKIGKKAARPISLLLTIILAAGVMVLVMFGVIPQLTQTMGNLMTSISDFIPQMQNWIREFSHDNQDIMKLVDQLQFQPDQAIKWGISLLGNGAGNMMNTTMSAVGSIASGLATFFISFSFACYILFQKEKLHLQVRKVIFAFIPKQKADAILNICSLTYRTFANFLAGQCLEAVILGMMFVITLSILKCHMHF
;
A
#
# COMPACT_ATOMS: atom_id res chain seq x y z
N MET A 1 10.38 3.72 -50.60
CA MET A 1 11.19 3.14 -49.50
C MET A 1 12.20 4.13 -48.88
N PHE A 2 13.23 4.62 -49.59
CA PHE A 2 14.27 5.47 -48.96
C PHE A 2 13.72 6.84 -48.49
N TYR A 3 12.97 7.53 -49.35
CA TYR A 3 12.30 8.81 -49.01
C TYR A 3 11.25 8.67 -47.89
N GLU A 4 10.60 7.50 -47.74
CA GLU A 4 9.63 7.28 -46.66
C GLU A 4 10.32 7.19 -45.30
N LYS A 5 11.43 6.45 -45.20
CA LYS A 5 12.24 6.40 -43.98
C LYS A 5 12.81 7.77 -43.59
N ILE A 6 13.24 8.57 -44.57
CA ILE A 6 13.73 9.93 -44.31
C ILE A 6 12.58 10.82 -43.80
N ARG A 7 11.38 10.73 -44.40
CA ARG A 7 10.19 11.47 -43.93
C ARG A 7 9.77 11.06 -42.51
N GLU A 8 9.77 9.76 -42.19
CA GLU A 8 9.50 9.25 -40.85
C GLU A 8 10.52 9.77 -39.83
N LEU A 9 11.81 9.75 -40.16
CA LEU A 9 12.88 10.32 -39.33
C LEU A 9 12.69 11.82 -39.09
N ILE A 10 12.40 12.62 -40.13
CA ILE A 10 12.19 14.07 -40.00
C ILE A 10 10.97 14.37 -39.11
N VAL A 11 9.86 13.65 -39.30
CA VAL A 11 8.66 13.80 -38.46
C VAL A 11 8.93 13.38 -37.02
N PHE A 12 9.67 12.29 -36.81
CA PHE A 12 10.07 11.84 -35.47
C PHE A 12 10.97 12.86 -34.76
N THR A 13 11.99 13.40 -35.45
CA THR A 13 12.87 14.45 -34.89
C THR A 13 12.11 15.75 -34.61
N ALA A 14 11.23 16.19 -35.51
CA ALA A 14 10.40 17.37 -35.29
C ALA A 14 9.45 17.20 -34.09
N PHE A 15 8.82 16.02 -33.96
CA PHE A 15 8.00 15.67 -32.81
C PHE A 15 8.82 15.66 -31.51
N LEU A 16 10.04 15.11 -31.52
CA LEU A 16 10.96 15.11 -30.39
C LEU A 16 11.36 16.52 -29.96
N VAL A 17 11.67 17.41 -30.91
CA VAL A 17 12.01 18.82 -30.61
C VAL A 17 10.82 19.54 -30.00
N VAL A 18 9.61 19.38 -30.55
CA VAL A 18 8.38 19.98 -29.97
C VAL A 18 8.07 19.40 -28.58
N ALA A 19 8.26 18.09 -28.38
CA ALA A 19 8.07 17.42 -27.10
C ALA A 19 9.07 17.87 -26.03
N LEU A 20 10.32 18.13 -26.40
CA LEU A 20 11.34 18.69 -25.50
C LEU A 20 11.10 20.18 -25.22
N TRP A 21 10.63 20.95 -26.22
CA TRP A 21 10.37 22.38 -26.05
C TRP A 21 9.10 22.66 -25.22
N LYS A 22 8.14 21.74 -25.21
CA LYS A 22 6.96 21.73 -24.32
C LYS A 22 6.95 20.52 -23.38
N PHE A 23 8.08 20.26 -22.74
CA PHE A 23 8.26 19.13 -21.82
C PHE A 23 7.20 19.07 -20.71
N ASP A 24 6.82 20.22 -20.14
CA ASP A 24 5.76 20.30 -19.12
C ASP A 24 4.41 19.80 -19.61
N VAL A 25 4.02 20.16 -20.84
CA VAL A 25 2.76 19.73 -21.46
C VAL A 25 2.78 18.23 -21.77
N VAL A 26 3.93 17.70 -22.21
CA VAL A 26 4.11 16.25 -22.41
C VAL A 26 3.97 15.50 -21.09
N ILE A 27 4.57 16.00 -20.01
CA ILE A 27 4.43 15.46 -18.66
C ILE A 27 2.99 15.54 -18.16
N GLU A 28 2.27 16.64 -18.40
CA GLU A 28 0.89 16.81 -17.96
C GLU A 28 -0.09 15.87 -18.69
N VAL A 29 0.08 15.70 -20.00
CA VAL A 29 -0.66 14.70 -20.78
C VAL A 29 -0.33 13.28 -20.29
N LEU A 30 0.94 12.96 -20.05
CA LEU A 30 1.34 11.64 -19.55
C LEU A 30 0.79 11.37 -18.13
N LYS A 31 0.81 12.36 -17.23
CA LYS A 31 0.17 12.30 -15.90
C LYS A 31 -1.34 12.09 -16.01
N SER A 32 -1.99 12.73 -16.97
CA SER A 32 -3.44 12.58 -17.18
C SER A 32 -3.82 11.19 -17.69
N ILE A 33 -3.07 10.66 -18.66
CA ILE A 33 -3.20 9.27 -19.11
C ILE A 33 -2.93 8.30 -17.95
N TRP A 34 -1.86 8.53 -17.18
CA TRP A 34 -1.52 7.69 -16.03
C TRP A 34 -2.63 7.67 -14.97
N LYS A 35 -3.23 8.83 -14.62
CA LYS A 35 -4.38 8.89 -13.69
C LYS A 35 -5.55 8.03 -14.15
N ILE A 36 -5.82 7.94 -15.45
CA ILE A 36 -6.90 7.11 -16.01
C ILE A 36 -6.52 5.62 -15.99
N VAL A 37 -5.27 5.27 -16.33
CA VAL A 37 -4.79 3.87 -16.37
C VAL A 37 -4.51 3.30 -14.98
N PHE A 38 -4.14 4.15 -14.01
CA PHE A 38 -3.76 3.78 -12.64
C PHE A 38 -4.77 2.86 -11.93
N PRO A 39 -6.09 3.12 -11.88
CA PRO A 39 -7.04 2.19 -11.24
C PRO A 39 -7.07 0.80 -11.89
N PHE A 40 -6.83 0.70 -13.20
CA PHE A 40 -6.77 -0.59 -13.89
C PHE A 40 -5.47 -1.34 -13.56
N ALA A 41 -4.34 -0.62 -13.50
CA ALA A 41 -3.06 -1.19 -13.08
C ALA A 41 -3.09 -1.64 -11.60
N LEU A 42 -3.68 -0.81 -10.72
CA LEU A 42 -3.88 -1.12 -9.30
C LEU A 42 -4.83 -2.32 -9.12
N GLY A 43 -5.92 -2.39 -9.89
CA GLY A 43 -6.80 -3.55 -9.93
C GLY A 43 -6.09 -4.82 -10.42
N GLY A 44 -5.19 -4.70 -11.40
CA GLY A 44 -4.31 -5.78 -11.83
C GLY A 44 -3.35 -6.26 -10.72
N ALA A 45 -2.76 -5.34 -9.96
CA ALA A 45 -1.92 -5.66 -8.82
C ALA A 45 -2.71 -6.35 -7.68
N ILE A 46 -3.89 -5.83 -7.32
CA ILE A 46 -4.79 -6.45 -6.33
C ILE A 46 -5.20 -7.86 -6.78
N ALA A 47 -5.58 -8.03 -8.05
CA ALA A 47 -5.91 -9.34 -8.62
C ALA A 47 -4.71 -10.31 -8.55
N PHE A 48 -3.49 -9.84 -8.83
CA PHE A 48 -2.28 -10.65 -8.72
C PHE A 48 -2.05 -11.14 -7.28
N VAL A 49 -2.09 -10.23 -6.30
CA VAL A 49 -1.90 -10.55 -4.87
C VAL A 49 -2.95 -11.55 -4.39
N ILE A 50 -4.23 -11.36 -4.71
CA ILE A 50 -5.32 -12.28 -4.32
C ILE A 50 -5.21 -13.63 -5.05
N ASN A 51 -4.75 -13.65 -6.31
CA ASN A 51 -4.66 -14.89 -7.08
C ASN A 51 -3.61 -15.87 -6.54
N VAL A 52 -2.60 -15.42 -5.79
CA VAL A 52 -1.60 -16.30 -5.17
C VAL A 52 -2.24 -17.26 -4.13
N PRO A 53 -2.82 -16.79 -3.00
CA PRO A 53 -3.53 -17.67 -2.06
C PRO A 53 -4.74 -18.35 -2.71
N MET A 54 -5.47 -17.67 -3.62
CA MET A 54 -6.57 -18.29 -4.36
C MET A 54 -6.09 -19.52 -5.15
N SER A 55 -4.96 -19.43 -5.84
CA SER A 55 -4.45 -20.56 -6.63
C SER A 55 -3.96 -21.73 -5.76
N PHE A 56 -3.51 -21.43 -4.53
CA PHE A 56 -3.16 -22.46 -3.54
C PHE A 56 -4.40 -23.16 -3.01
N LEU A 57 -5.46 -22.42 -2.65
CA LEU A 57 -6.75 -22.96 -2.24
C LEU A 57 -7.46 -23.73 -3.38
N GLU A 58 -7.46 -23.20 -4.61
CA GLU A 58 -8.05 -23.84 -5.80
C GLU A 58 -7.37 -25.20 -6.08
N LYS A 59 -6.05 -25.29 -5.89
CA LYS A 59 -5.29 -26.55 -6.05
C LYS A 59 -5.48 -27.51 -4.87
N LYS A 60 -5.32 -27.03 -3.63
CA LYS A 60 -5.24 -27.90 -2.44
C LYS A 60 -6.60 -28.37 -1.91
N MET A 61 -7.60 -27.49 -1.87
CA MET A 61 -8.95 -27.84 -1.40
C MET A 61 -9.85 -28.29 -2.56
N LEU A 62 -9.89 -27.51 -3.64
CA LEU A 62 -10.82 -27.77 -4.74
C LEU A 62 -10.29 -28.77 -5.78
N GLY A 63 -8.98 -29.05 -5.83
CA GLY A 63 -8.40 -30.03 -6.75
C GLY A 63 -9.08 -31.41 -6.67
N LYS A 64 -9.29 -31.92 -5.45
CA LYS A 64 -10.00 -33.19 -5.18
C LYS A 64 -11.47 -33.19 -5.63
N ILE A 65 -12.14 -32.04 -5.57
CA ILE A 65 -13.55 -31.88 -5.99
C ILE A 65 -13.65 -31.75 -7.53
N LYS A 66 -12.61 -31.15 -8.14
CA LYS A 66 -12.49 -30.90 -9.59
C LYS A 66 -12.31 -32.18 -10.42
N GLU A 67 -11.86 -33.25 -9.77
CA GLU A 67 -11.66 -34.58 -10.34
C GLU A 67 -12.99 -35.36 -10.44
N ASN A 68 -13.90 -35.17 -9.48
CA ASN A 68 -15.07 -36.04 -9.30
C ASN A 68 -16.39 -35.51 -9.93
N ASN A 69 -16.48 -34.24 -10.36
CA ASN A 69 -17.74 -33.73 -10.95
C ASN A 69 -17.58 -32.57 -11.96
N LYS A 70 -18.26 -32.67 -13.12
CA LYS A 70 -18.30 -31.63 -14.18
C LYS A 70 -18.93 -30.33 -13.72
N ILE A 71 -19.93 -30.37 -12.84
CA ILE A 71 -20.61 -29.18 -12.30
C ILE A 71 -19.68 -28.46 -11.30
N GLY A 72 -18.97 -29.24 -10.46
CA GLY A 72 -17.95 -28.75 -9.54
C GLY A 72 -16.85 -27.95 -10.24
N LYS A 73 -16.41 -28.37 -11.44
CA LYS A 73 -15.43 -27.62 -12.26
C LYS A 73 -15.86 -26.18 -12.61
N LYS A 74 -17.15 -25.90 -12.80
CA LYS A 74 -17.67 -24.53 -13.04
C LYS A 74 -17.82 -23.73 -11.75
N ALA A 75 -18.38 -24.34 -10.70
CA ALA A 75 -18.66 -23.68 -9.42
C ALA A 75 -17.40 -23.45 -8.55
N ALA A 76 -16.36 -24.28 -8.69
CA ALA A 76 -15.14 -24.19 -7.89
C ALA A 76 -14.45 -22.82 -7.98
N ARG A 77 -14.51 -22.14 -9.13
CA ARG A 77 -13.82 -20.84 -9.29
C ARG A 77 -14.48 -19.67 -8.56
N PRO A 78 -15.79 -19.36 -8.71
CA PRO A 78 -16.43 -18.35 -7.87
C PRO A 78 -16.35 -18.68 -6.39
N ILE A 79 -16.47 -19.95 -6.00
CA ILE A 79 -16.33 -20.38 -4.60
C ILE A 79 -14.91 -20.14 -4.07
N SER A 80 -13.86 -20.53 -4.82
CA SER A 80 -12.47 -20.26 -4.43
C SER A 80 -12.17 -18.76 -4.34
N LEU A 81 -12.74 -17.96 -5.25
CA LEU A 81 -12.56 -16.52 -5.30
C LEU A 81 -13.20 -15.86 -4.07
N LEU A 82 -14.49 -16.14 -3.82
CA LEU A 82 -15.21 -15.66 -2.64
C LEU A 82 -14.52 -16.07 -1.34
N LEU A 83 -14.14 -17.35 -1.21
CA LEU A 83 -13.45 -17.85 -0.02
C LEU A 83 -12.10 -17.13 0.21
N THR A 84 -11.35 -16.85 -0.86
CA THR A 84 -10.08 -16.12 -0.74
C THR A 84 -10.30 -14.65 -0.38
N ILE A 85 -11.28 -13.98 -0.98
CA ILE A 85 -11.61 -12.59 -0.63
C ILE A 85 -12.09 -12.49 0.82
N ILE A 86 -12.97 -13.40 1.27
CA ILE A 86 -13.45 -13.45 2.66
C ILE A 86 -12.28 -13.70 3.63
N LEU A 87 -11.38 -14.63 3.31
CA LEU A 87 -10.23 -14.94 4.15
C LEU A 87 -9.25 -13.75 4.21
N ALA A 88 -8.91 -13.14 3.07
CA ALA A 88 -8.03 -11.98 3.01
C ALA A 88 -8.63 -10.75 3.73
N ALA A 89 -9.92 -10.48 3.53
CA ALA A 89 -10.64 -9.42 4.24
C ALA A 89 -10.72 -9.71 5.75
N GLY A 90 -10.97 -10.95 6.14
CA GLY A 90 -10.99 -11.38 7.53
C GLY A 90 -9.65 -11.16 8.23
N VAL A 91 -8.53 -11.54 7.59
CA VAL A 91 -7.18 -11.27 8.10
C VAL A 91 -6.91 -9.76 8.21
N MET A 92 -7.26 -8.97 7.18
CA MET A 92 -7.12 -7.51 7.21
C MET A 92 -7.91 -6.88 8.36
N VAL A 93 -9.18 -7.27 8.55
CA VAL A 93 -10.03 -6.78 9.65
C VAL A 93 -9.45 -7.18 11.00
N LEU A 94 -9.01 -8.43 11.17
CA LEU A 94 -8.41 -8.91 12.43
C LEU A 94 -7.12 -8.12 12.76
N VAL A 95 -6.26 -7.88 11.77
CA VAL A 95 -5.06 -7.03 11.95
C VAL A 95 -5.45 -5.60 12.30
N MET A 96 -6.43 -4.98 11.62
CA MET A 96 -6.86 -3.62 11.94
C MET A 96 -7.45 -3.51 13.35
N PHE A 97 -8.37 -4.38 13.74
CA PHE A 97 -9.01 -4.34 15.06
C PHE A 97 -8.15 -4.89 16.21
N GLY A 98 -7.13 -5.70 15.92
CA GLY A 98 -6.17 -6.17 16.92
C GLY A 98 -4.99 -5.22 17.10
N VAL A 99 -4.28 -4.91 16.02
CA VAL A 99 -2.97 -4.23 16.07
C VAL A 99 -3.11 -2.72 16.21
N ILE A 100 -4.05 -2.07 15.52
CA ILE A 100 -4.20 -0.60 15.60
C ILE A 100 -4.50 -0.13 17.04
N PRO A 101 -5.51 -0.65 17.77
CA PRO A 101 -5.78 -0.18 19.13
C PRO A 101 -4.63 -0.51 20.09
N GLN A 102 -3.93 -1.64 19.91
CA GLN A 102 -2.74 -1.97 20.70
C GLN A 102 -1.61 -0.98 20.46
N LEU A 103 -1.32 -0.61 19.21
CA LEU A 103 -0.35 0.44 18.88
C LEU A 103 -0.76 1.80 19.48
N THR A 104 -2.02 2.19 19.35
CA THR A 104 -2.53 3.44 19.95
C THR A 104 -2.37 3.43 21.47
N GLN A 105 -2.66 2.31 22.14
CA GLN A 105 -2.48 2.16 23.59
C GLN A 105 -1.00 2.18 23.99
N THR A 106 -0.11 1.49 23.26
CA THR A 106 1.33 1.54 23.50
C THR A 106 1.89 2.96 23.33
N MET A 107 1.47 3.69 22.30
CA MET A 107 1.87 5.09 22.11
C MET A 107 1.32 6.00 23.21
N GLY A 108 0.07 5.81 23.63
CA GLY A 108 -0.52 6.52 24.76
C GLY A 108 0.25 6.29 26.06
N ASN A 109 0.53 5.03 26.40
CA ASN A 109 1.31 4.64 27.58
C ASN A 109 2.74 5.20 27.54
N LEU A 110 3.38 5.20 26.37
CA LEU A 110 4.71 5.80 26.20
C LEU A 110 4.66 7.32 26.40
N MET A 111 3.64 8.00 25.90
CA MET A 111 3.44 9.44 26.07
C MET A 111 3.17 9.82 27.52
N THR A 112 2.41 9.01 28.27
CA THR A 112 2.21 9.20 29.71
C THR A 112 3.52 8.95 30.47
N SER A 113 4.23 7.85 30.21
CA SER A 113 5.52 7.59 30.86
C SER A 113 6.57 8.67 30.59
N ILE A 114 6.60 9.26 29.39
CA ILE A 114 7.46 10.42 29.08
C ILE A 114 7.00 11.66 29.86
N SER A 115 5.68 11.94 29.90
CA SER A 115 5.13 13.07 30.65
C SER A 115 5.39 12.96 32.15
N ASP A 116 5.36 11.74 32.71
CA ASP A 116 5.67 11.45 34.12
C ASP A 116 7.18 11.51 34.40
N PHE A 117 8.02 11.28 33.38
CA PHE A 117 9.48 11.44 33.48
C PHE A 117 9.92 12.91 33.51
N ILE A 118 9.16 13.84 32.92
CA ILE A 118 9.47 15.28 32.94
C ILE A 118 9.55 15.87 34.36
N PRO A 119 8.55 15.72 35.26
CA PRO A 119 8.66 16.22 36.63
C PRO A 119 9.72 15.48 37.45
N GLN A 120 9.98 14.19 37.19
CA GLN A 120 11.09 13.47 37.83
C GLN A 120 12.45 14.05 37.41
N MET A 121 12.65 14.33 36.11
CA MET A 121 13.82 15.03 35.60
C MET A 121 13.95 16.45 36.17
N GLN A 122 12.85 17.19 36.31
CA GLN A 122 12.87 18.52 36.95
C GLN A 122 13.25 18.44 38.43
N ASN A 123 12.78 17.43 39.17
CA ASN A 123 13.16 17.23 40.57
C ASN A 123 14.63 16.81 40.69
N TRP A 124 15.09 15.90 39.84
CA TRP A 124 16.51 15.50 39.78
C TRP A 124 17.43 16.68 39.44
N ILE A 125 17.02 17.55 38.51
CA ILE A 125 17.72 18.80 38.18
C ILE A 125 17.67 19.79 39.36
N ARG A 126 16.56 19.89 40.12
CA ARG A 126 16.47 20.74 41.31
C ARG A 126 17.35 20.25 42.46
N GLU A 127 17.42 18.93 42.67
CA GLU A 127 18.29 18.31 43.68
C GLU A 127 19.77 18.53 43.30
N PHE A 128 20.15 18.24 42.05
CA PHE A 128 21.50 18.50 41.53
C PHE A 128 21.87 20.00 41.53
N SER A 129 20.89 20.89 41.33
CA SER A 129 21.05 22.34 41.42
C SER A 129 21.07 22.87 42.86
N HIS A 130 20.54 22.13 43.85
CA HIS A 130 20.61 22.54 45.25
C HIS A 130 22.04 22.42 45.80
N ASP A 131 22.79 21.43 45.32
CA ASP A 131 24.22 21.26 45.62
C ASP A 131 25.13 22.29 44.90
N ASN A 132 24.63 23.06 43.92
CA ASN A 132 25.44 24.02 43.14
C ASN A 132 24.71 25.35 42.89
N GLN A 133 24.97 26.34 43.75
CA GLN A 133 24.30 27.65 43.73
C GLN A 133 24.44 28.46 42.42
N ASP A 134 25.43 28.17 41.57
CA ASP A 134 25.62 28.87 40.30
C ASP A 134 24.64 28.45 39.20
N ILE A 135 24.08 27.22 39.26
CA ILE A 135 23.11 26.72 38.25
C ILE A 135 21.75 27.41 38.40
N MET A 136 21.37 27.76 39.64
CA MET A 136 20.08 28.41 39.94
C MET A 136 19.87 29.72 39.17
N LYS A 137 20.95 30.49 38.96
CA LYS A 137 20.92 31.76 38.20
C LYS A 137 20.71 31.58 36.69
N LEU A 138 21.11 30.43 36.13
CA LEU A 138 20.88 30.11 34.71
C LEU A 138 19.43 29.69 34.45
N VAL A 139 18.78 29.06 35.44
CA VAL A 139 17.37 28.65 35.35
C VAL A 139 16.44 29.87 35.46
N ASP A 140 16.72 30.82 36.35
CA ASP A 140 15.96 32.10 36.42
C ASP A 140 16.14 32.98 35.17
N GLN A 141 17.25 32.84 34.43
CA GLN A 141 17.45 33.52 33.14
C GLN A 141 16.65 32.89 31.99
N LEU A 142 16.19 31.64 32.12
CA LEU A 142 15.24 31.03 31.20
C LEU A 142 13.83 31.55 31.48
N GLN A 143 13.59 32.82 31.15
CA GLN A 143 12.24 33.38 31.10
C GLN A 143 11.39 32.64 30.08
N PHE A 144 10.72 31.58 30.53
CA PHE A 144 9.52 31.07 29.87
C PHE A 144 8.50 32.20 29.84
N GLN A 145 8.33 32.83 28.68
CA GLN A 145 7.30 33.85 28.44
C GLN A 145 6.05 33.16 27.87
N PRO A 146 5.09 32.72 28.71
CA PRO A 146 3.88 32.05 28.24
C PRO A 146 3.08 32.91 27.25
N ASP A 147 3.14 34.23 27.37
CA ASP A 147 2.48 35.17 26.45
C ASP A 147 3.02 35.09 25.01
N GLN A 148 4.30 34.74 24.82
CA GLN A 148 4.83 34.48 23.47
C GLN A 148 4.31 33.16 22.92
N ALA A 149 4.25 32.10 23.74
CA ALA A 149 3.69 30.81 23.34
C ALA A 149 2.19 30.91 23.01
N ILE A 150 1.43 31.71 23.76
CA ILE A 150 0.01 32.00 23.52
C ILE A 150 -0.16 32.83 22.24
N LYS A 151 0.63 33.90 22.03
CA LYS A 151 0.59 34.68 20.77
C LYS A 151 1.00 33.84 19.56
N TRP A 152 2.00 32.97 19.69
CA TRP A 152 2.39 32.01 18.66
C TRP A 152 1.25 31.04 18.36
N GLY A 153 0.63 30.44 19.38
CA GLY A 153 -0.55 29.57 19.24
C GLY A 153 -1.75 30.27 18.57
N ILE A 154 -2.06 31.51 18.94
CA ILE A 154 -3.13 32.30 18.30
C ILE A 154 -2.75 32.63 16.84
N SER A 155 -1.49 32.94 16.54
CA SER A 155 -1.04 33.19 15.17
C SER A 155 -1.06 31.92 14.29
N LEU A 156 -0.78 30.75 14.88
CA LEU A 156 -0.91 29.44 14.25
C LEU A 156 -2.37 29.04 14.05
N LEU A 157 -3.28 29.40 14.95
CA LEU A 157 -4.72 29.17 14.77
C LEU A 157 -5.33 30.13 13.76
N GLY A 158 -4.91 31.41 13.74
CA GLY A 158 -5.40 32.43 12.82
C GLY A 158 -4.95 32.21 11.36
N ASN A 159 -3.65 32.05 11.12
CA ASN A 159 -3.13 31.67 9.80
C ASN A 159 -3.42 30.20 9.48
N GLY A 160 -3.53 29.37 10.52
CA GLY A 160 -3.96 27.98 10.40
C GLY A 160 -5.35 27.88 9.84
N ALA A 161 -6.37 28.56 10.38
CA ALA A 161 -7.76 28.40 9.94
C ALA A 161 -7.94 28.55 8.41
N GLY A 162 -7.30 29.55 7.79
CA GLY A 162 -7.35 29.75 6.33
C GLY A 162 -6.64 28.63 5.54
N ASN A 163 -5.41 28.29 5.91
CA ASN A 163 -4.66 27.22 5.23
C ASN A 163 -5.21 25.82 5.54
N MET A 164 -5.75 25.61 6.73
CA MET A 164 -6.34 24.37 7.23
C MET A 164 -7.69 24.13 6.57
N MET A 165 -8.49 25.14 6.27
CA MET A 165 -9.73 24.94 5.49
C MET A 165 -9.41 24.41 4.07
N ASN A 166 -8.44 25.02 3.38
CA ASN A 166 -7.97 24.52 2.07
C ASN A 166 -7.24 23.16 2.16
N THR A 167 -6.42 22.94 3.20
CA THR A 167 -5.70 21.68 3.41
C THR A 167 -6.64 20.54 3.79
N THR A 168 -7.64 20.79 4.63
CA THR A 168 -8.69 19.83 5.00
C THR A 168 -9.60 19.53 3.82
N MET A 169 -10.03 20.52 3.03
CA MET A 169 -10.77 20.24 1.79
C MET A 169 -9.93 19.42 0.80
N SER A 170 -8.64 19.73 0.66
CA SER A 170 -7.73 18.96 -0.21
C SER A 170 -7.45 17.55 0.32
N ALA A 171 -7.34 17.37 1.63
CA ALA A 171 -7.16 16.07 2.27
C ALA A 171 -8.42 15.22 2.16
N VAL A 172 -9.61 15.77 2.45
CA VAL A 172 -10.90 15.10 2.28
C VAL A 172 -11.13 14.73 0.81
N GLY A 173 -10.86 15.63 -0.13
CA GLY A 173 -10.92 15.35 -1.56
C GLY A 173 -9.93 14.26 -1.99
N SER A 174 -8.71 14.27 -1.46
CA SER A 174 -7.70 13.23 -1.72
C SER A 174 -8.13 11.88 -1.17
N ILE A 175 -8.63 11.81 0.07
CA ILE A 175 -9.15 10.59 0.70
C ILE A 175 -10.36 10.06 -0.09
N ALA A 176 -11.31 10.91 -0.44
CA ALA A 176 -12.47 10.52 -1.23
C ALA A 176 -12.07 10.00 -2.63
N SER A 177 -11.13 10.66 -3.30
CA SER A 177 -10.60 10.21 -4.60
C SER A 177 -9.81 8.90 -4.48
N GLY A 178 -9.08 8.69 -3.38
CA GLY A 178 -8.35 7.47 -3.07
C GLY A 178 -9.30 6.30 -2.81
N LEU A 179 -10.36 6.50 -2.03
CA LEU A 179 -11.41 5.51 -1.79
C LEU A 179 -12.16 5.18 -3.09
N ALA A 180 -12.54 6.17 -3.89
CA ALA A 180 -13.16 5.94 -5.20
C ALA A 180 -12.24 5.14 -6.14
N THR A 181 -10.96 5.51 -6.21
CA THR A 181 -9.93 4.80 -6.97
C THR A 181 -9.78 3.36 -6.48
N PHE A 182 -9.78 3.13 -5.16
CA PHE A 182 -9.72 1.81 -4.54
C PHE A 182 -10.94 0.95 -4.92
N PHE A 183 -12.17 1.47 -4.79
CA PHE A 183 -13.38 0.74 -5.17
C PHE A 183 -13.43 0.38 -6.66
N ILE A 184 -13.03 1.30 -7.54
CA ILE A 184 -12.91 1.04 -8.99
C ILE A 184 -11.86 -0.06 -9.24
N SER A 185 -10.68 0.06 -8.63
CA SER A 185 -9.58 -0.91 -8.75
C SER A 185 -9.97 -2.29 -8.23
N PHE A 186 -10.66 -2.36 -7.09
CA PHE A 186 -11.13 -3.61 -6.48
C PHE A 186 -12.22 -4.27 -7.32
N SER A 187 -13.17 -3.50 -7.85
CA SER A 187 -14.18 -3.99 -8.79
C SER A 187 -13.52 -4.58 -10.06
N PHE A 188 -12.52 -3.88 -10.60
CA PHE A 188 -11.74 -4.37 -11.74
C PHE A 188 -10.90 -5.62 -11.41
N ALA A 189 -10.33 -5.69 -10.21
CA ALA A 189 -9.61 -6.88 -9.72
C ALA A 189 -10.53 -8.11 -9.66
N CYS A 190 -11.74 -7.95 -9.13
CA CYS A 190 -12.77 -8.99 -9.12
C CYS A 190 -13.14 -9.43 -10.55
N TYR A 191 -13.27 -8.51 -11.51
CA TYR A 191 -13.52 -8.83 -12.91
C TYR A 191 -12.39 -9.67 -13.53
N ILE A 192 -11.12 -9.26 -13.32
CA ILE A 192 -9.93 -10.00 -13.78
C ILE A 192 -9.93 -11.42 -13.20
N LEU A 193 -10.12 -11.57 -11.88
CA LEU A 193 -10.10 -12.86 -11.19
C LEU A 193 -11.21 -13.79 -11.69
N PHE A 194 -12.42 -13.26 -11.90
CA PHE A 194 -13.57 -14.03 -12.37
C PHE A 194 -13.41 -14.48 -13.83
N GLN A 195 -12.84 -13.63 -14.69
CA GLN A 195 -12.70 -13.89 -16.13
C GLN A 195 -11.28 -14.25 -16.57
N LYS A 196 -10.41 -14.70 -15.66
CA LYS A 196 -8.96 -14.94 -15.88
C LYS A 196 -8.63 -15.71 -17.17
N GLU A 197 -9.40 -16.74 -17.53
CA GLU A 197 -9.21 -17.51 -18.77
C GLU A 197 -9.60 -16.73 -20.03
N LYS A 198 -10.75 -16.03 -20.03
CA LYS A 198 -11.19 -15.21 -21.17
C LYS A 198 -10.22 -14.05 -21.40
N LEU A 199 -9.79 -13.39 -20.33
CA LEU A 199 -8.84 -12.29 -20.39
C LEU A 199 -7.49 -12.76 -20.94
N HIS A 200 -6.97 -13.90 -20.46
CA HIS A 200 -5.73 -14.48 -20.99
C HIS A 200 -5.84 -14.78 -22.50
N LEU A 201 -6.95 -15.35 -22.96
CA LEU A 201 -7.19 -15.62 -24.39
C LEU A 201 -7.34 -14.33 -25.21
N GLN A 202 -8.00 -13.30 -24.69
CA GLN A 202 -8.14 -12.00 -25.35
C GLN A 202 -6.80 -11.27 -25.47
N VAL A 203 -6.04 -11.16 -24.38
CA VAL A 203 -4.69 -10.56 -24.37
C VAL A 203 -3.78 -11.30 -25.35
N ARG A 204 -3.82 -12.64 -25.35
CA ARG A 204 -3.07 -13.45 -26.33
C ARG A 204 -3.47 -13.10 -27.77
N LYS A 205 -4.78 -13.07 -28.10
CA LYS A 205 -5.25 -12.68 -29.45
C LYS A 205 -4.79 -11.28 -29.86
N VAL A 206 -4.86 -10.30 -28.96
CA VAL A 206 -4.39 -8.93 -29.23
C VAL A 206 -2.89 -8.91 -29.52
N ILE A 207 -2.07 -9.58 -28.69
CA ILE A 207 -0.62 -9.65 -28.90
C ILE A 207 -0.30 -10.29 -30.27
N PHE A 208 -0.92 -11.41 -30.64
CA PHE A 208 -0.69 -12.03 -31.97
C PHE A 208 -1.28 -11.26 -33.15
N ALA A 209 -2.22 -10.32 -32.93
CA ALA A 209 -2.75 -9.45 -33.98
C ALA A 209 -1.83 -8.26 -34.30
N PHE A 210 -1.16 -7.70 -33.28
CA PHE A 210 -0.28 -6.54 -33.43
C PHE A 210 1.22 -6.89 -33.54
N ILE A 211 1.65 -8.09 -33.12
CA ILE A 211 3.06 -8.47 -33.03
C ILE A 211 3.30 -9.80 -33.77
N PRO A 212 4.35 -9.92 -34.61
CA PRO A 212 4.66 -11.15 -35.32
C PRO A 212 4.96 -12.31 -34.34
N LYS A 213 4.49 -13.52 -34.71
CA LYS A 213 4.44 -14.72 -33.86
C LYS A 213 5.69 -14.95 -33.00
N GLN A 214 6.88 -14.87 -33.59
CA GLN A 214 8.16 -15.09 -32.89
C GLN A 214 8.38 -14.10 -31.72
N LYS A 215 8.08 -12.82 -31.92
CA LYS A 215 8.19 -11.79 -30.86
C LYS A 215 7.05 -11.91 -29.84
N ALA A 216 5.85 -12.26 -30.30
CA ALA A 216 4.69 -12.50 -29.44
C ALA A 216 4.91 -13.66 -28.45
N ASP A 217 5.42 -14.81 -28.92
CA ASP A 217 5.75 -15.95 -28.06
C ASP A 217 6.89 -15.60 -27.07
N ALA A 218 7.90 -14.84 -27.49
CA ALA A 218 8.98 -14.36 -26.60
C ALA A 218 8.45 -13.46 -25.47
N ILE A 219 7.59 -12.48 -25.79
CA ILE A 219 6.95 -11.59 -24.80
C ILE A 219 6.11 -12.42 -23.81
N LEU A 220 5.28 -13.34 -24.31
CA LEU A 220 4.44 -14.18 -23.46
C LEU A 220 5.26 -15.10 -22.54
N ASN A 221 6.40 -15.61 -23.01
CA ASN A 221 7.32 -16.40 -22.18
C ASN A 221 7.95 -15.55 -21.07
N ILE A 222 8.41 -14.34 -21.37
CA ILE A 222 8.93 -13.39 -20.37
C ILE A 222 7.85 -13.08 -19.33
N CYS A 223 6.65 -12.66 -19.76
CA CYS A 223 5.55 -12.37 -18.85
C CYS A 223 5.15 -13.58 -17.99
N SER A 224 5.16 -14.80 -18.53
CA SER A 224 4.88 -16.04 -17.80
C SER A 224 5.94 -16.35 -16.76
N LEU A 225 7.22 -16.18 -17.10
CA LEU A 225 8.35 -16.34 -16.19
C LEU A 225 8.29 -15.31 -15.06
N THR A 226 8.16 -14.02 -15.40
CA THR A 226 7.99 -12.92 -14.44
C THR A 226 6.82 -13.18 -13.49
N TYR A 227 5.65 -13.54 -14.03
CA TYR A 227 4.47 -13.91 -13.25
C TYR A 227 4.77 -15.05 -12.27
N ARG A 228 5.41 -16.14 -12.73
CA ARG A 228 5.75 -17.29 -11.88
C ARG A 228 6.73 -16.89 -10.78
N THR A 229 7.77 -16.12 -11.09
CA THR A 229 8.78 -15.68 -10.12
C THR A 229 8.15 -14.82 -9.03
N PHE A 230 7.38 -13.79 -9.39
CA PHE A 230 6.69 -12.96 -8.39
C PHE A 230 5.64 -13.72 -7.60
N ALA A 231 4.90 -14.66 -8.22
CA ALA A 231 3.88 -15.44 -7.53
C ALA A 231 4.49 -16.42 -6.51
N ASN A 232 5.64 -17.01 -6.86
CA ASN A 232 6.41 -17.85 -5.94
C ASN A 232 7.03 -17.03 -4.81
N PHE A 233 7.59 -15.85 -5.09
CA PHE A 233 8.12 -14.94 -4.07
C PHE A 233 7.03 -14.51 -3.08
N LEU A 234 5.87 -14.08 -3.58
CA LEU A 234 4.75 -13.66 -2.72
C LEU A 234 4.21 -14.84 -1.90
N ALA A 235 4.12 -16.04 -2.48
CA ALA A 235 3.76 -17.24 -1.73
C ALA A 235 4.78 -17.56 -0.62
N GLY A 236 6.07 -17.37 -0.88
CA GLY A 236 7.15 -17.48 0.11
C GLY A 236 6.99 -16.46 1.25
N GLN A 237 6.81 -15.18 0.92
CA GLN A 237 6.59 -14.11 1.90
C GLN A 237 5.33 -14.35 2.76
N CYS A 238 4.23 -14.83 2.17
CA CYS A 238 3.05 -15.24 2.94
C CYS A 238 3.34 -16.43 3.87
N LEU A 239 4.15 -17.39 3.45
CA LEU A 239 4.54 -18.53 4.29
C LEU A 239 5.46 -18.10 5.44
N GLU A 240 6.46 -17.26 5.16
CA GLU A 240 7.36 -16.67 6.16
C GLU A 240 6.57 -15.88 7.21
N ALA A 241 5.64 -15.03 6.79
CA ALA A 241 4.78 -14.27 7.71
C ALA A 241 3.91 -15.16 8.61
N VAL A 242 3.38 -16.27 8.07
CA VAL A 242 2.60 -17.25 8.86
C VAL A 242 3.49 -18.01 9.85
N ILE A 243 4.69 -18.42 9.44
CA ILE A 243 5.65 -19.10 10.34
C ILE A 243 6.07 -18.16 11.47
N LEU A 244 6.50 -16.95 11.14
CA LEU A 244 6.91 -15.93 12.12
C LEU A 244 5.77 -15.58 13.07
N GLY A 245 4.56 -15.38 12.55
CA GLY A 245 3.36 -15.12 13.34
C GLY A 245 3.03 -16.25 14.32
N MET A 246 3.08 -17.51 13.87
CA MET A 246 2.88 -18.66 14.77
C MET A 246 3.99 -18.78 15.82
N MET A 247 5.25 -18.52 15.47
CA MET A 247 6.35 -18.49 16.45
C MET A 247 6.10 -17.44 17.54
N PHE A 248 5.74 -16.20 17.16
CA PHE A 248 5.39 -15.16 18.13
C PHE A 248 4.20 -15.56 19.02
N VAL A 249 3.14 -16.12 18.45
CA VAL A 249 1.97 -16.59 19.23
C VAL A 249 2.38 -17.67 20.24
N ILE A 250 3.20 -18.64 19.83
CA ILE A 250 3.68 -19.72 20.72
C ILE A 250 4.57 -19.15 21.83
N THR A 251 5.60 -18.36 21.48
CA THR A 251 6.54 -17.77 22.44
C THR A 251 5.84 -16.86 23.46
N LEU A 252 4.94 -15.98 23.02
CA LEU A 252 4.19 -15.09 23.91
C LEU A 252 3.17 -15.84 24.77
N SER A 253 2.55 -16.91 24.25
CA SER A 253 1.64 -17.75 25.05
C SER A 253 2.38 -18.49 26.16
N ILE A 254 3.57 -19.02 25.88
CA ILE A 254 4.44 -19.65 26.88
C ILE A 254 4.90 -18.63 27.94
N LEU A 255 5.38 -17.46 27.50
CA LEU A 255 5.84 -16.39 28.40
C LEU A 255 4.71 -15.91 29.33
N LYS A 256 3.50 -15.70 28.80
CA LYS A 256 2.33 -15.31 29.59
C LYS A 256 1.93 -16.39 30.61
N CYS A 257 2.08 -17.66 30.26
CA CYS A 257 1.81 -18.76 31.19
C CYS A 257 2.84 -18.84 32.33
N HIS A 258 4.09 -18.47 32.08
CA HIS A 258 5.14 -18.42 33.10
C HIS A 258 4.97 -17.23 34.06
N MET A 259 4.51 -16.07 33.58
CA MET A 259 4.29 -14.86 34.39
C MET A 259 3.00 -14.88 35.25
N HIS A 260 2.23 -15.96 35.18
CA HIS A 260 1.02 -16.19 35.98
C HIS A 260 1.22 -17.23 37.10
N PHE A 261 2.46 -17.68 37.31
CA PHE A 261 2.92 -18.54 38.41
C PHE A 261 3.93 -17.80 39.29
#